data_AF-A0A3C0DLI7-F1
#
_entry.id   AF-A0A3C0DLI7-F1
#
_cell.length_a   1.000
_cell.length_b   1.000
_cell.length_c   1.000
_cell.angle_alpha   90.00
_cell.angle_beta   90.00
_cell.angle_gamma   90.00
#
_symmetry.space_group_name_H-M   'P 1'
#
loop_
_entity.id
_entity.type
_entity.pdbx_description
1 polymer ?
#
loop_
_entity_poly.entity_id
_entity_poly.type
_entity_poly.pdbx_seq_one_letter_code
_entity_poly.pdbx_strand_id
1 'polypeptide(L)' 'MAANIMIVDDEQAIADLIAVYLQNEDYNIFKFYNGLEALHCAENCQIDLAILDVMLP' A
#
# COMPACT_ATOMS: atom_id res chain seq x y z
N MET A 1 -16.29 6.75 5.82
CA MET A 1 -15.07 6.09 6.33
C MET A 1 -14.02 6.25 5.27
N ALA A 2 -12.80 6.65 5.64
CA ALA A 2 -11.66 6.65 4.73
C ALA A 2 -11.38 5.21 4.31
N ALA A 3 -11.25 4.95 3.01
CA ALA A 3 -10.87 3.64 2.51
C ALA A 3 -9.40 3.34 2.88
N ASN A 4 -9.12 2.08 3.18
CA ASN A 4 -7.79 1.58 3.51
C ASN A 4 -7.11 1.06 2.25
N ILE A 5 -6.03 1.72 1.82
CA ILE A 5 -5.30 1.39 0.61
C ILE A 5 -3.91 0.88 0.99
N MET A 6 -3.56 -0.30 0.47
CA MET A 6 -2.25 -0.91 0.63
C MET A 6 -1.42 -0.69 -0.63
N ILE A 7 -0.15 -0.30 -0.47
CA ILE A 7 0.82 -0.14 -1.55
C ILE A 7 2.00 -1.07 -1.26
N VAL A 8 2.35 -1.92 -2.21
CA VAL A 8 3.47 -2.87 -2.09
C VAL A 8 4.38 -2.70 -3.28
N ASP A 9 5.56 -2.15 -3.04
CA ASP A 9 6.56 -1.80 -4.06
C ASP A 9 7.92 -1.73 -3.36
N ASP A 10 8.97 -2.34 -3.91
CA ASP A 10 10.31 -2.30 -3.31
C ASP A 10 11.02 -0.95 -3.58
N GLU A 11 10.56 -0.19 -4.56
CA GLU A 11 11.00 1.18 -4.84
C GLU A 11 10.25 2.20 -3.97
N GLN A 12 10.87 2.59 -2.85
CA GLN A 12 10.27 3.54 -1.90
C GLN A 12 9.80 4.86 -2.54
N ALA A 13 10.52 5.36 -3.54
CA ALA A 13 10.16 6.59 -4.24
C ALA A 13 8.82 6.49 -4.98
N ILE A 14 8.50 5.32 -5.55
CA ILE A 14 7.23 5.06 -6.24
C ILE A 14 6.11 4.96 -5.21
N ALA A 15 6.31 4.18 -4.14
CA ALA A 15 5.35 4.03 -3.06
C ALA A 15 5.00 5.37 -2.40
N ASP A 16 6.00 6.23 -2.16
CA ASP A 16 5.83 7.55 -1.59
C ASP A 16 5.06 8.49 -2.53
N LEU A 17 5.36 8.46 -3.84
CA LEU A 17 4.65 9.26 -4.83
C LEU A 17 3.16 8.91 -4.85
N ILE A 18 2.83 7.62 -4.91
CA ILE A 18 1.44 7.13 -4.92
C ILE A 18 0.75 7.52 -3.60
N ALA A 19 1.42 7.34 -2.47
CA ALA A 19 0.88 7.69 -1.16
C ALA A 19 0.54 9.18 -1.06
N VAL A 20 1.40 10.08 -1.56
CA VAL A 20 1.13 11.53 -1.56
C VAL A 20 -0.15 11.86 -2.32
N TYR A 21 -0.40 11.24 -3.48
CA TYR A 21 -1.63 11.48 -4.24
C TYR A 21 -2.87 10.99 -3.51
N LEU A 22 -2.81 9.84 -2.85
CA LEU A 22 -3.96 9.25 -2.17
C LEU A 22 -4.22 9.86 -0.78
N GLN A 23 -3.18 10.32 -0.09
CA GLN A 23 -3.33 11.03 1.19
C GLN A 23 -4.08 12.35 1.05
N ASN A 24 -3.95 13.03 -0.11
CA ASN A 24 -4.71 14.25 -0.39
C ASN A 24 -6.22 14.03 -0.51
N GLU A 25 -6.66 12.78 -0.71
CA GLU A 25 -8.06 12.38 -0.83
C GLU A 25 -8.59 11.76 0.48
N ASP A 26 -7.89 11.98 1.61
CA ASP A 26 -8.23 11.50 2.94
C ASP A 26 -8.31 9.96 3.07
N TYR A 27 -7.53 9.22 2.27
CA TYR A 27 -7.40 7.75 2.40
C TYR A 27 -6.39 7.34 3.47
N ASN A 28 -6.60 6.17 4.09
CA ASN A 28 -5.63 5.54 4.98
C ASN A 28 -4.64 4.71 4.17
N ILE A 29 -3.36 5.08 4.20
CA ILE A 29 -2.33 4.42 3.38
C ILE A 29 -1.45 3.50 4.23
N PHE A 30 -1.32 2.25 3.78
CA PHE A 30 -0.40 1.25 4.32
C PHE A 30 0.66 0.95 3.26
N LYS A 31 1.94 1.18 3.56
CA LYS A 31 3.04 0.92 2.63
C LYS A 31 3.86 -0.26 3.10
N PHE A 32 4.22 -1.14 2.17
CA PHE A 32 5.09 -2.28 2.39
C PHE A 32 6.12 -2.37 1.26
N TYR A 33 7.32 -2.83 1.60
CA TYR A 33 8.43 -2.98 0.64
C TYR A 33 8.81 -4.45 0.41
N ASN A 34 8.00 -5.36 0.94
CA ASN A 34 8.11 -6.79 0.71
C ASN A 34 6.73 -7.45 0.79
N GLY A 35 6.56 -8.55 0.06
CA GLY A 35 5.27 -9.24 -0.01
C GLY A 35 4.84 -9.91 1.30
N LEU A 36 5.78 -10.26 2.18
CA LEU A 36 5.48 -11.02 3.39
C LEU A 36 4.84 -10.16 4.49
N GLU A 37 5.35 -8.95 4.69
CA GLU A 37 4.72 -7.94 5.55
C GLU A 37 3.38 -7.48 5.00
N ALA A 38 3.30 -7.29 3.67
CA ALA A 38 2.05 -6.94 3.00
C ALA A 38 0.97 -8.02 3.17
N LEU A 39 1.34 -9.29 2.99
CA LEU A 39 0.44 -10.42 3.19
C LEU A 39 -0.05 -10.48 4.64
N HIS A 40 0.85 -10.35 5.61
CA HIS A 40 0.49 -10.33 7.02
C HIS A 40 -0.48 -9.17 7.34
N CYS A 41 -0.30 -7.99 6.72
CA CYS A 41 -1.27 -6.90 6.85
C CYS A 41 -2.61 -7.23 6.20
N ALA A 42 -2.62 -7.75 4.97
CA ALA A 42 -3.84 -8.10 4.26
C ALA A 42 -4.68 -9.17 5.00
N GLU A 43 -4.05 -10.08 5.74
CA GLU A 43 -4.73 -11.09 6.55
C GLU A 43 -5.32 -10.53 7.86
N ASN A 44 -4.71 -9.47 8.43
CA ASN A 44 -5.06 -8.95 9.75
C ASN A 44 -5.77 -7.58 9.71
N CYS A 45 -5.80 -6.92 8.57
CA CYS A 45 -6.38 -5.59 8.38
C CYS A 45 -7.42 -5.62 7.27
N GLN A 46 -8.48 -4.81 7.41
CA GLN A 46 -9.45 -4.61 6.34
C GLN A 46 -8.85 -3.67 5.30
N ILE A 47 -8.48 -4.19 4.14
CA ILE A 47 -7.96 -3.45 2.99
C ILE A 47 -9.04 -3.39 1.90
N ASP A 48 -9.32 -2.19 1.41
CA ASP A 48 -10.33 -1.97 0.37
C ASP A 48 -9.72 -2.00 -1.05
N LEU A 49 -8.44 -1.62 -1.16
CA LEU A 49 -7.67 -1.62 -2.40
C LEU A 49 -6.20 -1.95 -2.14
N ALA A 50 -5.59 -2.77 -2.99
CA ALA A 50 -4.16 -3.04 -2.99
C ALA A 50 -3.53 -2.64 -4.33
N ILE A 51 -2.45 -1.88 -4.28
CA ILE A 51 -1.58 -1.54 -5.41
C ILE A 51 -0.30 -2.35 -5.23
N LEU A 52 -0.03 -3.24 -6.16
CA LEU A 52 1.08 -4.19 -6.07
C LEU A 52 2.00 -3.98 -7.27
N ASP A 53 3.31 -3.85 -7.01
CA ASP A 53 4.31 -4.01 -8.06
C ASP A 53 4.42 -5.50 -8.44
N VAL A 54 4.50 -5.74 -9.75
CA VAL A 54 4.62 -7.06 -10.37
C VAL A 54 6.07 -7.54 -10.38
N MET A 55 7.03 -6.60 -10.38
CA MET A 55 8.46 -6.89 -10.46
C MET A 55 9.12 -7.09 -9.09
N LEU A 56 8.33 -7.13 -8.01
CA LEU A 56 8.80 -7.51 -6.68
C LEU A 56 9.54 -8.87 -6.73
N PRO A 57 10.80 -8.94 -6.22
CA PRO A 57 11.56 -10.20 -6.16
C PRO A 57 10.97 -11.24 -5.19
#